data_AF-A0A3L7P1C7-F1
#
_entry.id   AF-A0A3L7P1C7-F1
#
_cell.length_a   1.000
_cell.length_b   1.000
_cell.length_c   1.000
_cell.angle_alpha   90.00
_cell.angle_beta   90.00
_cell.angle_gamma   90.00
#
_symmetry.space_group_name_H-M   'P 1'
#
loop_
_entity.id
_entity.type
_entity.pdbx_description
1 polymer ?
#
loop_
_entity_poly.entity_id
_entity_poly.type
_entity_poly.pdbx_seq_one_letter_code
_entity_poly.pdbx_strand_id
1 'polypeptide(L)'
;MPQFSQENSPLKVFTPLPEGTLLATRLSGWERLGDSFEFTLDLLAPRGASVSFSDLLGKSASASVTQASGVVRHYHGEIWEFTQNDSDDRFDHYLMVLRPRLARLSLTRQSRIFQGKTAVDILRVVLKQVGGAKIEVSNSPPVRGYCTQYRENDLEFFLRICSEAGITHYWEHSEVGHQLMLTDKTPNGPFQGELIYDQTVGGSHKAPFFHAWKLTQVMSTTGVALRDSHFQLFGQRLEGEANSPSPVAAGDLSLQSTGSVAAWQEDEYSAARYFDEVSPSGETQPGVLSSIFDGQERRARILATAAASGSVRARAVGNCCQLMTGHAFSLIGHPNQSGKWLVVAGRHEISVQGRSWVGETCDVRCELQAELAPLALVQAPWPPRPRPRVGGLLTAIVIGPENNEMFIDPNGRVQVRFWWDRDDNTSSCWVRVAQVWAGNSWGACFWPRVGHEVVVAFENGDPDRPLIVGSLYNSKNAPPYTLPENQFIAGWKSLTQGGDPSQNFHQILMSDEKGAEVVHIHAESMFIAHQESHQFTKRPTLDVNFQG
;
A
#
# COMPACT_ATOMS: atom_id res chain seq x y z
N MET A 1 -10.58 54.86 8.52
CA MET A 1 -10.59 53.91 7.40
C MET A 1 -10.96 52.55 7.96
N PRO A 2 -11.86 51.78 7.34
CA PRO A 2 -12.14 50.45 7.85
C PRO A 2 -10.85 49.63 7.82
N GLN A 3 -10.53 49.04 8.96
CA GLN A 3 -9.35 48.21 9.15
C GLN A 3 -9.51 46.94 8.31
N PHE A 4 -8.53 46.62 7.47
CA PHE A 4 -8.52 45.37 6.70
C PHE A 4 -8.52 44.20 7.70
N SER A 5 -9.71 43.61 7.91
CA SER A 5 -10.01 42.71 9.01
C SER A 5 -11.01 41.64 8.57
N GLN A 6 -10.90 40.46 9.18
CA GLN A 6 -11.83 39.33 9.02
C GLN A 6 -12.86 39.21 10.15
N GLU A 7 -12.92 40.17 11.08
CA GLU A 7 -13.79 40.09 12.27
C GLU A 7 -15.26 39.78 11.91
N ASN A 8 -15.80 40.52 10.94
CA ASN A 8 -17.16 40.40 10.43
C ASN A 8 -17.30 39.42 9.24
N SER A 9 -16.25 38.66 8.93
CA SER A 9 -16.27 37.65 7.88
C SER A 9 -16.74 36.30 8.42
N PRO A 10 -17.72 35.63 7.78
CA PRO A 10 -18.12 34.27 8.15
C PRO A 10 -17.09 33.22 7.68
N LEU A 11 -16.21 33.56 6.73
CA LEU A 11 -15.05 32.77 6.33
C LEU A 11 -13.79 33.48 6.82
N LYS A 12 -13.08 32.84 7.75
CA LYS A 12 -11.82 33.35 8.31
C LYS A 12 -10.67 32.43 7.92
N VAL A 13 -9.48 33.00 7.76
CA VAL A 13 -8.24 32.29 7.44
C VAL A 13 -7.18 32.56 8.50
N PHE A 14 -6.45 31.52 8.84
CA PHE A 14 -5.39 31.52 9.83
C PHE A 14 -4.13 30.99 9.16
N THR A 15 -3.08 31.81 9.15
CA THR A 15 -1.79 31.49 8.50
C THR A 15 -0.65 31.82 9.45
N PRO A 16 0.60 31.41 9.15
CA PRO A 16 1.77 31.84 9.90
C PRO A 16 2.09 33.34 9.82
N LEU A 17 1.45 34.10 8.92
CA LEU A 17 1.62 35.55 8.80
C LEU A 17 0.79 36.29 9.86
N PRO A 18 1.13 37.55 10.19
CA PRO A 18 0.37 38.35 11.13
C PRO A 18 -1.12 38.44 10.76
N GLU A 19 -1.99 38.53 11.78
CA GLU A 19 -3.42 38.72 11.56
C GLU A 19 -3.70 39.97 10.71
N GLY A 20 -4.67 39.87 9.81
CA GLY A 20 -4.98 40.94 8.87
C GLY A 20 -3.98 41.08 7.70
N THR A 21 -3.09 40.10 7.46
CA THR A 21 -2.28 40.08 6.23
C THR A 21 -3.08 39.56 5.04
N LEU A 22 -3.88 38.51 5.26
CA LEU A 22 -4.69 37.83 4.25
C LEU A 22 -6.14 37.73 4.72
N LEU A 23 -7.09 37.90 3.80
CA LEU A 23 -8.52 37.65 4.03
C LEU A 23 -9.04 36.67 3.00
N ALA A 24 -9.81 35.67 3.43
CA ALA A 24 -10.43 34.71 2.53
C ALA A 24 -11.80 35.16 2.04
N THR A 25 -12.04 35.05 0.73
CA THR A 25 -13.30 35.41 0.07
C THR A 25 -14.05 34.19 -0.43
N ARG A 26 -13.33 33.12 -0.80
CA ARG A 26 -13.89 31.85 -1.27
C ARG A 26 -13.11 30.68 -0.71
N LEU A 27 -13.81 29.60 -0.40
CA LEU A 27 -13.24 28.27 -0.20
C LEU A 27 -13.91 27.32 -1.19
N SER A 28 -13.11 26.60 -1.97
CA SER A 28 -13.59 25.47 -2.76
C SER A 28 -12.72 24.26 -2.49
N GLY A 29 -13.24 23.05 -2.61
CA GLY A 29 -12.41 21.88 -2.39
C GLY A 29 -13.17 20.59 -2.34
N TRP A 30 -12.43 19.51 -2.16
CA TRP A 30 -12.98 18.16 -2.12
C TRP A 30 -12.31 17.34 -1.03
N GLU A 31 -13.06 16.38 -0.51
CA GLU A 31 -12.60 15.38 0.45
C GLU A 31 -13.28 14.05 0.13
N ARG A 32 -12.58 12.95 0.36
CA ARG A 32 -13.12 11.60 0.13
C ARG A 32 -12.59 10.60 1.15
N LEU A 33 -13.48 9.74 1.64
CA LEU A 33 -13.15 8.58 2.46
C LEU A 33 -12.24 7.62 1.69
N GLY A 34 -11.14 7.21 2.30
CA GLY A 34 -10.13 6.36 1.69
C GLY A 34 -9.19 7.10 0.73
N ASP A 35 -9.25 8.43 0.69
CA ASP A 35 -8.41 9.29 -0.14
C ASP A 35 -8.02 10.58 0.60
N SER A 36 -7.39 11.50 -0.12
CA SER A 36 -6.97 12.81 0.38
C SER A 36 -8.12 13.82 0.50
N PHE A 37 -7.75 15.03 0.94
CA PHE A 37 -8.55 16.24 0.75
C PHE A 37 -7.70 17.32 0.10
N GLU A 38 -8.36 18.27 -0.53
CA GLU A 38 -7.75 19.48 -1.07
C GLU A 38 -8.71 20.65 -0.94
N PHE A 39 -8.26 21.73 -0.30
CA PHE A 39 -9.05 22.94 -0.13
C PHE A 39 -8.29 24.12 -0.73
N THR A 40 -8.92 24.81 -1.66
CA THR A 40 -8.42 26.02 -2.32
C THR A 40 -9.11 27.24 -1.73
N LEU A 41 -8.32 28.21 -1.29
CA LEU A 41 -8.76 29.48 -0.75
C LEU A 41 -8.43 30.61 -1.72
N ASP A 42 -9.42 31.41 -2.07
CA ASP A 42 -9.21 32.69 -2.74
C ASP A 42 -9.00 33.75 -1.66
N LEU A 43 -7.89 34.48 -1.76
CA LEU A 43 -7.39 35.38 -0.73
C LEU A 43 -7.14 36.78 -1.28
N LEU A 44 -7.35 37.79 -0.43
CA LEU A 44 -6.98 39.17 -0.68
C LEU A 44 -5.85 39.58 0.26
N ALA A 45 -4.93 40.41 -0.20
CA ALA A 45 -4.01 41.20 0.61
C ALA A 45 -4.12 42.69 0.23
N PRO A 46 -3.88 43.64 1.15
CA PRO A 46 -3.82 45.06 0.79
C PRO A 46 -2.76 45.28 -0.28
N ARG A 47 -3.06 46.12 -1.27
CA ARG A 47 -2.12 46.37 -2.38
C ARG A 47 -0.75 46.80 -1.89
N GLY A 48 0.29 46.11 -2.34
CA GLY A 48 1.68 46.37 -1.94
C GLY A 48 2.07 45.78 -0.58
N ALA A 49 1.21 44.95 0.03
CA ALA A 49 1.57 44.18 1.21
C ALA A 49 2.66 43.16 0.87
N SER A 50 3.67 43.04 1.73
CA SER A 50 4.74 42.06 1.57
C SER A 50 4.26 40.67 2.00
N VAL A 51 3.93 39.80 1.04
CA VAL A 51 3.54 38.40 1.27
C VAL A 51 4.70 37.48 0.87
N SER A 52 5.36 36.89 1.85
CA SER A 52 6.51 36.00 1.65
C SER A 52 6.07 34.55 1.44
N PHE A 53 6.35 34.01 0.25
CA PHE A 53 6.00 32.63 -0.09
C PHE A 53 6.76 31.61 0.77
N SER A 54 8.03 31.88 1.08
CA SER A 54 8.84 31.03 1.97
C SER A 54 8.30 30.98 3.40
N ASP A 55 7.57 32.01 3.81
CA ASP A 55 6.93 32.03 5.12
C ASP A 55 5.62 31.24 5.18
N LEU A 56 5.11 30.78 4.03
CA LEU A 56 3.84 30.09 3.89
C LEU A 56 4.02 28.63 3.43
N LEU A 57 4.76 28.39 2.35
CA LEU A 57 4.83 27.09 1.68
C LEU A 57 5.31 25.99 2.63
N GLY A 58 4.56 24.88 2.68
CA GLY A 58 4.84 23.73 3.54
C GLY A 58 4.52 23.92 5.03
N LYS A 59 4.02 25.10 5.45
CA LYS A 59 3.55 25.35 6.82
C LYS A 59 2.04 25.07 6.93
N SER A 60 1.56 24.94 8.16
CA SER A 60 0.13 24.77 8.46
C SER A 60 -0.66 26.06 8.24
N ALA A 61 -1.88 25.93 7.72
CA ALA A 61 -2.91 26.96 7.72
C ALA A 61 -4.29 26.34 7.91
N SER A 62 -5.25 27.15 8.36
CA SER A 62 -6.64 26.74 8.46
C SER A 62 -7.60 27.81 7.99
N ALA A 63 -8.79 27.38 7.58
CA ALA A 63 -9.94 28.24 7.38
C ALA A 63 -11.08 27.80 8.29
N SER A 64 -11.86 28.75 8.79
CA SER A 64 -13.09 28.46 9.53
C SER A 64 -14.29 29.07 8.81
N VAL A 65 -15.37 28.30 8.72
CA VAL A 65 -16.64 28.74 8.15
C VAL A 65 -17.71 28.69 9.22
N THR A 66 -18.26 29.86 9.55
CA THR A 66 -19.41 30.00 10.44
C THR A 66 -20.68 30.03 9.62
N GLN A 67 -21.54 29.03 9.81
CA GLN A 67 -22.83 28.96 9.11
C GLN A 67 -23.88 29.83 9.78
N ALA A 68 -24.99 30.08 9.07
CA ALA A 68 -26.16 30.77 9.62
C ALA A 68 -26.78 30.05 10.84
N SER A 69 -26.56 28.74 10.97
CA SER A 69 -26.97 27.94 12.14
C SER A 69 -26.10 28.17 13.39
N GLY A 70 -24.96 28.88 13.25
CA GLY A 70 -23.95 29.06 14.30
C GLY A 70 -22.91 27.94 14.36
N VAL A 71 -23.06 26.86 13.58
CA VAL A 71 -22.06 25.79 13.50
C VAL A 71 -20.80 26.32 12.81
N VAL A 72 -19.65 26.13 13.46
CA VAL A 72 -18.33 26.45 12.91
C VAL A 72 -17.67 25.17 12.43
N ARG A 73 -17.19 25.18 11.19
CA ARG A 73 -16.36 24.11 10.64
C ARG A 73 -14.97 24.61 10.31
N HIS A 74 -13.95 23.81 10.64
CA HIS A 74 -12.56 24.08 10.31
C HIS A 74 -12.08 23.22 9.14
N TYR A 75 -11.24 23.83 8.30
CA TYR A 75 -10.54 23.23 7.18
C TYR A 75 -9.04 23.48 7.37
N HIS A 76 -8.35 22.52 7.96
CA HIS A 76 -6.92 22.64 8.27
C HIS A 76 -6.06 21.76 7.33
N GLY A 77 -4.96 22.30 6.82
CA GLY A 77 -4.00 21.58 5.97
C GLY A 77 -2.60 22.20 6.02
N GLU A 78 -1.67 21.58 5.29
CA GLU A 78 -0.40 22.22 4.93
C GLU A 78 -0.57 22.96 3.60
N ILE A 79 0.02 24.15 3.52
CA ILE A 79 0.05 24.97 2.33
C ILE A 79 0.90 24.25 1.28
N TRP A 80 0.24 23.61 0.32
CA TRP A 80 0.86 22.83 -0.73
C TRP A 80 1.22 23.66 -1.95
N GLU A 81 0.37 24.62 -2.27
CA GLU A 81 0.54 25.56 -3.36
C GLU A 81 0.10 26.95 -2.88
N PHE A 82 0.84 27.98 -3.29
CA PHE A 82 0.51 29.37 -3.05
C PHE A 82 0.82 30.14 -4.32
N THR A 83 -0.12 30.95 -4.77
CA THR A 83 -0.08 31.63 -6.07
C THR A 83 -0.48 33.08 -5.88
N GLN A 84 0.25 34.00 -6.50
CA GLN A 84 -0.16 35.40 -6.62
C GLN A 84 -0.80 35.60 -8.00
N ASN A 85 -2.05 36.04 -8.01
CA ASN A 85 -2.81 36.38 -9.20
C ASN A 85 -2.66 37.88 -9.53
N ASP A 86 -3.42 38.34 -10.52
CA ASP A 86 -3.50 39.77 -10.86
C ASP A 86 -4.00 40.61 -9.68
N SER A 87 -3.57 41.88 -9.65
CA SER A 87 -4.01 42.86 -8.66
C SER A 87 -5.10 43.77 -9.21
N ASP A 88 -6.00 44.26 -8.36
CA ASP A 88 -6.94 45.32 -8.69
C ASP A 88 -6.52 46.68 -8.08
N ASP A 89 -7.41 47.68 -8.10
CA ASP A 89 -7.14 49.02 -7.56
C ASP A 89 -6.85 49.02 -6.05
N ARG A 90 -7.26 47.97 -5.32
CA ARG A 90 -7.26 47.91 -3.85
C ARG A 90 -6.47 46.73 -3.28
N PHE A 91 -6.44 45.59 -3.97
CA PHE A 91 -5.93 44.34 -3.45
C PHE A 91 -5.02 43.61 -4.43
N ASP A 92 -4.05 42.90 -3.85
CA ASP A 92 -3.33 41.83 -4.52
C ASP A 92 -4.09 40.52 -4.25
N HIS A 93 -4.41 39.76 -5.30
CA HIS A 93 -5.16 38.50 -5.19
C HIS A 93 -4.21 37.32 -5.06
N TYR A 94 -4.54 36.39 -4.17
CA TYR A 94 -3.77 35.17 -3.96
C TYR A 94 -4.67 33.94 -3.97
N LEU A 95 -4.08 32.79 -4.28
CA LEU A 95 -4.70 31.49 -4.17
C LEU A 95 -3.83 30.59 -3.28
N MET A 96 -4.45 29.89 -2.34
CA MET A 96 -3.76 28.99 -1.41
C MET A 96 -4.42 27.62 -1.43
N VAL A 97 -3.64 26.58 -1.73
CA VAL A 97 -4.10 25.18 -1.72
C VAL A 97 -3.61 24.48 -0.47
N LEU A 98 -4.54 23.92 0.30
CA LEU A 98 -4.30 23.15 1.50
C LEU A 98 -4.48 21.65 1.22
N ARG A 99 -3.48 20.84 1.59
CA ARG A 99 -3.52 19.37 1.51
C ARG A 99 -3.16 18.74 2.86
N PRO A 100 -3.52 17.47 3.13
CA PRO A 100 -3.11 16.82 4.37
C PRO A 100 -1.60 16.62 4.44
N ARG A 101 -1.05 16.48 5.66
CA ARG A 101 0.37 16.12 5.86
C ARG A 101 0.75 14.82 5.15
N LEU A 102 -0.20 13.89 5.03
CA LEU A 102 -0.06 12.63 4.30
C LEU A 102 0.36 12.84 2.83
N ALA A 103 -0.03 13.95 2.19
CA ALA A 103 0.35 14.25 0.81
C ALA A 103 1.88 14.32 0.61
N ARG A 104 2.65 14.65 1.67
CA ARG A 104 4.12 14.63 1.64
C ARG A 104 4.70 13.27 1.30
N LEU A 105 3.99 12.18 1.62
CA LEU A 105 4.43 10.82 1.28
C LEU A 105 4.50 10.56 -0.23
N SER A 106 3.86 11.41 -1.05
CA SER A 106 3.98 11.34 -2.51
C SER A 106 5.32 11.87 -3.04
N LEU A 107 6.05 12.65 -2.23
CA LEU A 107 7.31 13.30 -2.62
C LEU A 107 8.54 12.40 -2.47
N THR A 108 8.39 11.23 -1.82
CA THR A 108 9.49 10.29 -1.58
C THR A 108 9.19 8.97 -2.26
N ARG A 109 10.12 8.50 -3.10
CA ARG A 109 10.07 7.19 -3.77
C ARG A 109 11.27 6.34 -3.36
N GLN A 110 11.02 5.12 -2.90
CA GLN A 110 12.08 4.25 -2.38
C GLN A 110 11.73 2.76 -2.50
N SER A 111 12.72 1.92 -2.19
CA SER A 111 12.52 0.50 -1.96
C SER A 111 13.04 0.11 -0.58
N ARG A 112 12.27 -0.69 0.17
CA ARG A 112 12.61 -1.19 1.51
C ARG A 112 11.80 -2.42 1.86
N ILE A 113 12.28 -3.17 2.85
CA ILE A 113 11.70 -4.45 3.28
C ILE A 113 11.12 -4.30 4.70
N PHE A 114 9.96 -4.91 4.92
CA PHE A 114 9.32 -5.06 6.22
C PHE A 114 9.16 -6.54 6.54
N GLN A 115 9.68 -6.98 7.69
CA GLN A 115 9.59 -8.37 8.15
C GLN A 115 9.00 -8.45 9.56
N GLY A 116 8.25 -9.51 9.83
CA GLY A 116 7.68 -9.77 11.15
C GLY A 116 6.74 -8.65 11.63
N LYS A 117 6.06 -7.98 10.70
CA LYS A 117 5.19 -6.83 10.99
C LYS A 117 3.78 -7.07 10.49
N THR A 118 2.79 -6.67 11.28
CA THR A 118 1.41 -6.58 10.79
C THR A 118 1.27 -5.40 9.82
N ALA A 119 0.18 -5.36 9.05
CA ALA A 119 -0.13 -4.18 8.23
C ALA A 119 -0.20 -2.89 9.08
N VAL A 120 -0.71 -2.97 10.32
CA VAL A 120 -0.77 -1.82 11.24
C VAL A 120 0.62 -1.35 11.64
N ASP A 121 1.54 -2.26 11.94
CA ASP A 121 2.92 -1.91 12.30
C ASP A 121 3.64 -1.23 11.13
N ILE A 122 3.44 -1.73 9.92
CA ILE A 122 3.96 -1.11 8.69
C ILE A 122 3.42 0.31 8.54
N LEU A 123 2.09 0.49 8.65
CA LEU A 123 1.45 1.81 8.55
C LEU A 123 2.00 2.79 9.60
N ARG A 124 2.23 2.34 10.84
CA ARG A 124 2.83 3.18 11.90
C ARG A 124 4.24 3.65 11.52
N VAL A 125 5.07 2.79 10.93
CA VAL A 125 6.41 3.17 10.47
C VAL A 125 6.34 4.21 9.35
N VAL A 126 5.50 3.96 8.33
CA VAL A 126 5.34 4.84 7.17
C VAL A 126 4.81 6.22 7.56
N LEU A 127 3.84 6.26 8.48
CA LEU A 127 3.15 7.49 8.89
C LEU A 127 3.91 8.32 9.92
N LYS A 128 4.95 7.78 10.56
CA LYS A 128 5.73 8.47 11.59
C LYS A 128 6.23 9.85 11.12
N GLN A 129 6.66 9.95 9.86
CA GLN A 129 7.20 11.18 9.27
C GLN A 129 6.14 12.26 8.97
N VAL A 130 4.84 11.92 9.00
CA VAL A 130 3.73 12.85 8.72
C VAL A 130 2.81 13.04 9.94
N GLY A 131 3.30 12.74 11.15
CA GLY A 131 2.59 12.95 12.41
C GLY A 131 1.77 11.75 12.91
N GLY A 132 1.84 10.60 12.21
CA GLY A 132 1.13 9.38 12.61
C GLY A 132 -0.38 9.40 12.31
N ALA A 133 -1.09 8.41 12.84
CA ALA A 133 -2.54 8.27 12.72
C ALA A 133 -3.14 7.67 13.98
N LYS A 134 -4.42 7.95 14.23
CA LYS A 134 -5.23 7.24 15.20
C LYS A 134 -5.83 6.01 14.52
N ILE A 135 -5.47 4.82 15.01
CA ILE A 135 -5.77 3.55 14.36
C ILE A 135 -6.79 2.79 15.19
N GLU A 136 -7.98 2.59 14.62
CA GLU A 136 -9.11 1.90 15.23
C GLU A 136 -9.49 0.69 14.36
N VAL A 137 -8.67 -0.36 14.47
CA VAL A 137 -8.92 -1.65 13.79
C VAL A 137 -9.40 -2.67 14.81
N SER A 138 -10.38 -3.46 14.42
CA SER A 138 -11.04 -4.40 15.34
C SER A 138 -10.41 -5.78 15.33
N ASN A 139 -9.90 -6.21 14.16
CA ASN A 139 -9.21 -7.48 14.02
C ASN A 139 -7.78 -7.22 13.60
N SER A 140 -6.80 -7.59 14.43
CA SER A 140 -5.39 -7.45 14.08
C SER A 140 -5.09 -8.18 12.76
N PRO A 141 -4.51 -7.51 11.75
CA PRO A 141 -4.06 -8.18 10.52
C PRO A 141 -2.96 -9.22 10.83
N PRO A 142 -2.81 -10.28 10.02
CA PRO A 142 -1.75 -11.25 10.22
C PRO A 142 -0.38 -10.57 10.14
N VAL A 143 0.58 -11.15 10.88
CA VAL A 143 1.99 -10.78 10.76
C VAL A 143 2.49 -11.21 9.38
N ARG A 144 3.20 -10.33 8.69
CA ARG A 144 3.80 -10.62 7.39
C ARG A 144 5.26 -11.02 7.61
N GLY A 145 5.62 -12.23 7.19
CA GLY A 145 7.01 -12.71 7.18
C GLY A 145 7.90 -11.85 6.29
N TYR A 146 7.36 -11.41 5.14
CA TYR A 146 8.03 -10.53 4.21
C TYR A 146 7.03 -9.61 3.49
N CYS A 147 7.37 -8.33 3.36
CA CYS A 147 6.58 -7.34 2.65
C CYS A 147 7.49 -6.22 2.13
N THR A 148 7.46 -5.99 0.83
CA THR A 148 8.37 -5.08 0.15
C THR A 148 7.61 -3.84 -0.29
N GLN A 149 8.18 -2.67 -0.01
CA GLN A 149 7.92 -1.46 -0.79
C GLN A 149 8.90 -1.47 -1.96
N TYR A 150 8.45 -1.57 -3.21
CA TYR A 150 9.35 -1.69 -4.35
C TYR A 150 9.11 -0.60 -5.38
N ARG A 151 10.06 0.35 -5.50
CA ARG A 151 10.03 1.44 -6.48
C ARG A 151 8.68 2.18 -6.51
N GLU A 152 8.05 2.36 -5.36
CA GLU A 152 6.79 3.09 -5.20
C GLU A 152 6.99 4.22 -4.18
N ASN A 153 6.17 5.27 -4.26
CA ASN A 153 6.23 6.33 -3.26
C ASN A 153 5.56 5.87 -1.95
N ASP A 154 5.85 6.55 -0.85
CA ASP A 154 5.33 6.15 0.47
C ASP A 154 3.81 6.26 0.55
N LEU A 155 3.19 7.14 -0.25
CA LEU A 155 1.73 7.28 -0.31
C LEU A 155 1.06 6.08 -1.00
N GLU A 156 1.54 5.67 -2.17
CA GLU A 156 1.05 4.49 -2.88
C GLU A 156 1.26 3.22 -2.06
N PHE A 157 2.40 3.11 -1.39
CA PHE A 157 2.65 2.02 -0.45
C PHE A 157 1.63 2.03 0.69
N PHE A 158 1.41 3.17 1.34
CA PHE A 158 0.39 3.33 2.39
C PHE A 158 -1.01 2.91 1.89
N LEU A 159 -1.44 3.42 0.74
CA LEU A 159 -2.75 3.12 0.15
C LEU A 159 -2.90 1.63 -0.19
N ARG A 160 -1.81 1.01 -0.68
CA ARG A 160 -1.76 -0.42 -0.97
C ARG A 160 -1.88 -1.26 0.29
N ILE A 161 -1.13 -0.95 1.34
CA ILE A 161 -1.22 -1.65 2.62
C ILE A 161 -2.62 -1.50 3.25
N CYS A 162 -3.21 -0.30 3.17
CA CYS A 162 -4.59 -0.06 3.59
C CYS A 162 -5.59 -0.95 2.82
N SER A 163 -5.52 -0.96 1.48
CA SER A 163 -6.36 -1.81 0.63
C SER A 163 -6.16 -3.31 0.89
N GLU A 164 -4.92 -3.74 1.13
CA GLU A 164 -4.61 -5.13 1.48
C GLU A 164 -5.20 -5.56 2.83
N ALA A 165 -5.26 -4.65 3.79
CA ALA A 165 -5.77 -4.90 5.13
C ALA A 165 -7.28 -4.62 5.28
N GLY A 166 -7.95 -4.08 4.25
CA GLY A 166 -9.34 -3.63 4.32
C GLY A 166 -9.52 -2.39 5.19
N ILE A 167 -8.46 -1.59 5.35
CA ILE A 167 -8.45 -0.38 6.16
C ILE A 167 -8.79 0.80 5.25
N THR A 168 -9.80 1.57 5.64
CA THR A 168 -10.09 2.88 5.06
C THR A 168 -9.58 4.00 5.97
N HIS A 169 -9.56 5.23 5.47
CA HIS A 169 -9.09 6.38 6.24
C HIS A 169 -9.91 7.63 5.99
N TYR A 170 -9.96 8.52 6.99
CA TYR A 170 -10.64 9.81 6.94
C TYR A 170 -9.95 10.82 7.86
N TRP A 171 -10.52 12.02 7.97
CA TRP A 171 -9.90 13.16 8.61
C TRP A 171 -10.81 13.78 9.67
N GLU A 172 -10.23 14.08 10.82
CA GLU A 172 -10.83 14.98 11.81
C GLU A 172 -10.09 16.31 11.77
N HIS A 173 -10.83 17.42 11.63
CA HIS A 173 -10.27 18.76 11.59
C HIS A 173 -10.59 19.52 12.88
N SER A 174 -9.60 20.26 13.36
CA SER A 174 -9.75 21.27 14.39
C SER A 174 -9.19 22.60 13.88
N GLU A 175 -9.30 23.65 14.68
CA GLU A 175 -8.73 24.96 14.36
C GLU A 175 -7.22 24.91 14.12
N VAL A 176 -6.52 24.08 14.92
CA VAL A 176 -5.05 24.02 14.99
C VAL A 176 -4.44 22.80 14.29
N GLY A 177 -5.26 21.90 13.73
CA GLY A 177 -4.76 20.63 13.23
C GLY A 177 -5.75 19.81 12.41
N HIS A 178 -5.23 18.78 11.75
CA HIS A 178 -6.02 17.68 11.22
C HIS A 178 -5.39 16.36 11.68
N GLN A 179 -6.22 15.37 11.99
CA GLN A 179 -5.80 14.05 12.44
C GLN A 179 -6.24 13.00 11.41
N LEU A 180 -5.29 12.18 10.97
CA LEU A 180 -5.58 11.00 10.15
C LEU A 180 -6.16 9.90 11.03
N MET A 181 -7.31 9.37 10.59
CA MET A 181 -8.05 8.29 11.22
C MET A 181 -8.02 7.05 10.32
N LEU A 182 -7.71 5.88 10.88
CA LEU A 182 -7.67 4.60 10.16
C LEU A 182 -8.63 3.60 10.79
N THR A 183 -9.45 2.91 9.99
CA THR A 183 -10.39 1.90 10.49
C THR A 183 -10.68 0.77 9.50
N ASP A 184 -11.00 -0.42 10.01
CA ASP A 184 -11.45 -1.60 9.25
C ASP A 184 -12.98 -1.80 9.28
N LYS A 185 -13.71 -0.81 9.83
CA LYS A 185 -15.17 -0.81 9.96
C LYS A 185 -15.77 0.46 9.37
N THR A 186 -17.09 0.62 9.51
CA THR A 186 -17.75 1.91 9.27
C THR A 186 -17.10 2.99 10.16
N PRO A 187 -16.65 4.12 9.57
CA PRO A 187 -16.12 5.26 10.32
C PRO A 187 -17.07 5.70 11.45
N ASN A 188 -16.48 6.08 12.60
CA ASN A 188 -17.20 6.44 13.81
C ASN A 188 -17.04 7.92 14.19
N GLY A 189 -16.76 8.78 13.21
CA GLY A 189 -16.69 10.22 13.44
C GLY A 189 -17.98 10.76 14.09
N PRO A 190 -17.90 11.86 14.86
CA PRO A 190 -19.05 12.47 15.53
C PRO A 190 -20.32 12.55 14.66
N PHE A 191 -21.45 12.10 15.20
CA PHE A 191 -22.72 12.11 14.48
C PHE A 191 -23.17 13.55 14.21
N GLN A 192 -23.51 13.88 12.96
CA GLN A 192 -23.76 15.26 12.51
C GLN A 192 -25.25 15.65 12.56
N GLY A 193 -26.03 14.97 13.42
CA GLY A 193 -27.43 15.29 13.70
C GLY A 193 -28.40 14.90 12.59
N GLU A 194 -29.55 15.58 12.58
CA GLU A 194 -30.62 15.38 11.60
C GLU A 194 -30.54 16.45 10.52
N LEU A 195 -30.67 16.03 9.26
CA LEU A 195 -30.69 16.91 8.09
C LEU A 195 -31.96 16.69 7.29
N ILE A 196 -32.60 17.80 6.93
CA ILE A 196 -33.86 17.81 6.21
C ILE A 196 -33.59 17.68 4.71
N TYR A 197 -34.35 16.82 4.04
CA TYR A 197 -34.55 16.87 2.60
C TYR A 197 -35.81 17.66 2.29
N ASP A 198 -35.67 18.73 1.51
CA ASP A 198 -36.80 19.51 1.01
C ASP A 198 -36.52 20.06 -0.39
N GLN A 199 -37.21 19.49 -1.39
CA GLN A 199 -37.11 19.90 -2.79
C GLN A 199 -38.00 21.11 -3.15
N THR A 200 -38.87 21.55 -2.24
CA THR A 200 -39.85 22.61 -2.48
C THR A 200 -39.32 23.99 -2.11
N VAL A 201 -38.27 24.03 -1.27
CA VAL A 201 -37.62 25.27 -0.86
C VAL A 201 -36.73 25.79 -1.98
N GLY A 202 -37.17 26.89 -2.60
CA GLY A 202 -36.34 27.73 -3.46
C GLY A 202 -35.67 28.84 -2.66
N GLY A 203 -34.39 29.12 -2.94
CA GLY A 203 -33.64 30.24 -2.34
C GLY A 203 -32.76 29.88 -1.13
N SER A 204 -32.19 30.89 -0.47
CA SER A 204 -31.32 30.71 0.71
C SER A 204 -32.15 30.41 1.96
N HIS A 205 -32.29 29.13 2.29
CA HIS A 205 -32.78 28.70 3.60
C HIS A 205 -31.69 28.90 4.66
N LYS A 206 -32.05 29.38 5.86
CA LYS A 206 -31.08 29.62 6.94
C LYS A 206 -30.59 28.34 7.62
N ALA A 207 -31.43 27.31 7.70
CA ALA A 207 -31.04 26.02 8.27
C ALA A 207 -30.43 25.10 7.20
N PRO A 208 -29.47 24.22 7.57
CA PRO A 208 -28.91 23.22 6.67
C PRO A 208 -29.96 22.24 6.13
N PHE A 209 -30.02 22.06 4.82
CA PHE A 209 -30.92 21.13 4.15
C PHE A 209 -30.36 20.66 2.80
N PHE A 210 -30.87 19.53 2.31
CA PHE A 210 -30.67 19.05 0.96
C PHE A 210 -31.88 19.37 0.08
N HIS A 211 -31.66 19.98 -1.08
CA HIS A 211 -32.71 20.29 -2.05
C HIS A 211 -32.69 19.36 -3.27
N ALA A 212 -31.63 18.56 -3.44
CA ALA A 212 -31.56 17.53 -4.47
C ALA A 212 -31.01 16.23 -3.89
N TRP A 213 -31.61 15.11 -4.29
CA TRP A 213 -31.22 13.78 -3.83
C TRP A 213 -31.40 12.74 -4.94
N LYS A 214 -30.37 11.90 -5.17
CA LYS A 214 -30.38 10.85 -6.18
C LYS A 214 -29.73 9.58 -5.65
N LEU A 215 -30.53 8.54 -5.43
CA LEU A 215 -30.05 7.20 -5.12
C LEU A 215 -29.68 6.44 -6.40
N THR A 216 -28.57 5.72 -6.38
CA THR A 216 -28.10 4.85 -7.45
C THR A 216 -27.66 3.52 -6.84
N GLN A 217 -28.14 2.42 -7.42
CA GLN A 217 -27.62 1.08 -7.19
C GLN A 217 -26.99 0.58 -8.48
N VAL A 218 -25.80 0.02 -8.40
CA VAL A 218 -25.08 -0.59 -9.53
C VAL A 218 -24.87 -2.07 -9.29
N MET A 219 -24.75 -2.84 -10.37
CA MET A 219 -24.32 -4.23 -10.27
C MET A 219 -22.89 -4.28 -9.71
N SER A 220 -22.63 -5.24 -8.82
CA SER A 220 -21.32 -5.44 -8.21
C SER A 220 -20.95 -6.91 -8.16
N THR A 221 -19.70 -7.20 -7.81
CA THR A 221 -19.31 -8.55 -7.42
C THR A 221 -20.17 -9.03 -6.24
N THR A 222 -20.65 -10.27 -6.28
CA THR A 222 -21.50 -10.88 -5.25
C THR A 222 -20.76 -11.89 -4.37
N GLY A 223 -19.62 -12.39 -4.83
CA GLY A 223 -18.72 -13.25 -4.07
C GLY A 223 -17.30 -13.22 -4.63
N VAL A 224 -16.33 -13.51 -3.79
CA VAL A 224 -14.90 -13.57 -4.12
C VAL A 224 -14.34 -14.89 -3.66
N ALA A 225 -13.60 -15.56 -4.53
CA ALA A 225 -12.88 -16.80 -4.26
C ALA A 225 -11.38 -16.58 -4.53
N LEU A 226 -10.55 -16.99 -3.57
CA LEU A 226 -9.10 -16.92 -3.63
C LEU A 226 -8.51 -18.32 -3.74
N ARG A 227 -7.46 -18.46 -4.53
CA ARG A 227 -6.69 -19.70 -4.63
C ARG A 227 -5.20 -19.40 -4.67
N ASP A 228 -4.42 -20.28 -4.07
CA ASP A 228 -2.96 -20.21 -4.13
C ASP A 228 -2.33 -21.55 -3.77
N SER A 229 -1.01 -21.58 -3.86
CA SER A 229 -0.16 -22.66 -3.39
C SER A 229 0.89 -22.14 -2.41
N HIS A 230 1.35 -23.03 -1.52
CA HIS A 230 2.46 -22.74 -0.63
C HIS A 230 3.37 -23.95 -0.61
N PHE A 231 4.67 -23.77 -0.82
CA PHE A 231 5.59 -24.91 -1.00
C PHE A 231 5.71 -25.78 0.27
N GLN A 232 5.57 -25.19 1.47
CA GLN A 232 5.56 -25.94 2.74
C GLN A 232 4.25 -26.70 2.99
N LEU A 233 3.19 -26.41 2.22
CA LEU A 233 1.92 -27.14 2.23
C LEU A 233 1.61 -27.70 0.83
N PHE A 234 2.65 -28.19 0.13
CA PHE A 234 2.54 -28.61 -1.25
C PHE A 234 1.44 -29.68 -1.43
N GLY A 235 0.60 -29.51 -2.47
CA GLY A 235 -0.52 -30.40 -2.76
C GLY A 235 -1.79 -30.13 -1.96
N GLN A 236 -1.75 -29.30 -0.92
CA GLN A 236 -2.96 -28.82 -0.25
C GLN A 236 -3.59 -27.66 -1.04
N ARG A 237 -4.91 -27.60 -1.09
CA ARG A 237 -5.65 -26.50 -1.71
C ARG A 237 -5.82 -25.37 -0.70
N LEU A 238 -5.21 -24.22 -0.97
CA LEU A 238 -5.29 -23.03 -0.12
C LEU A 238 -6.36 -22.09 -0.70
N GLU A 239 -7.61 -22.37 -0.35
CA GLU A 239 -8.78 -21.63 -0.85
C GLU A 239 -9.36 -20.71 0.23
N GLY A 240 -10.03 -19.64 -0.21
CA GLY A 240 -10.85 -18.80 0.67
C GLY A 240 -12.01 -18.20 -0.13
N GLU A 241 -13.21 -18.17 0.44
CA GLU A 241 -14.39 -17.63 -0.24
C GLU A 241 -15.19 -16.73 0.69
N ALA A 242 -15.75 -15.66 0.14
CA ALA A 242 -16.67 -14.82 0.88
C ALA A 242 -17.72 -14.19 -0.05
N ASN A 243 -18.94 -14.09 0.47
CA ASN A 243 -20.01 -13.36 -0.19
C ASN A 243 -19.98 -11.88 0.18
N SER A 244 -20.43 -11.05 -0.75
CA SER A 244 -20.64 -9.63 -0.54
C SER A 244 -21.84 -9.38 0.39
N PRO A 245 -21.84 -8.29 1.17
CA PRO A 245 -23.00 -7.94 2.01
C PRO A 245 -24.29 -7.82 1.18
N SER A 246 -25.35 -8.49 1.63
CA SER A 246 -26.71 -8.41 1.07
C SER A 246 -27.74 -8.88 2.11
N PRO A 247 -28.92 -8.25 2.23
CA PRO A 247 -29.32 -6.99 1.58
C PRO A 247 -28.62 -5.76 2.18
N VAL A 248 -28.66 -4.64 1.45
CA VAL A 248 -28.16 -3.34 1.90
C VAL A 248 -29.33 -2.42 2.20
N ALA A 249 -29.44 -1.96 3.45
CA ALA A 249 -30.46 -1.01 3.87
C ALA A 249 -30.03 0.43 3.54
N ALA A 250 -30.75 1.11 2.64
CA ALA A 250 -30.52 2.47 2.15
C ALA A 250 -31.64 3.41 2.63
N GLY A 251 -31.51 3.88 3.87
CA GLY A 251 -32.65 4.48 4.58
C GLY A 251 -33.71 3.40 4.85
N ASP A 252 -34.95 3.67 4.45
CA ASP A 252 -36.07 2.73 4.58
C ASP A 252 -36.13 1.69 3.45
N LEU A 253 -35.30 1.81 2.41
CA LEU A 253 -35.23 0.83 1.31
C LEU A 253 -34.31 -0.34 1.66
N SER A 254 -34.75 -1.56 1.38
CA SER A 254 -33.91 -2.77 1.42
C SER A 254 -33.56 -3.19 0.00
N LEU A 255 -32.28 -3.06 -0.37
CA LEU A 255 -31.78 -3.33 -1.72
C LEU A 255 -31.03 -4.66 -1.75
N GLN A 256 -31.44 -5.56 -2.65
CA GLN A 256 -30.73 -6.82 -2.85
C GLN A 256 -29.50 -6.60 -3.73
N SER A 257 -28.38 -7.20 -3.36
CA SER A 257 -27.18 -7.20 -4.21
C SER A 257 -27.47 -8.02 -5.47
N THR A 258 -27.31 -7.38 -6.64
CA THR A 258 -27.45 -8.01 -7.95
C THR A 258 -26.11 -7.90 -8.68
N GLY A 259 -25.63 -9.02 -9.22
CA GLY A 259 -24.24 -9.10 -9.66
C GLY A 259 -23.92 -10.30 -10.53
N SER A 260 -22.63 -10.58 -10.70
CA SER A 260 -22.13 -11.62 -11.59
C SER A 260 -22.67 -13.02 -11.25
N VAL A 261 -22.80 -13.86 -12.29
CA VAL A 261 -23.26 -15.26 -12.16
C VAL A 261 -22.25 -16.13 -11.41
N ALA A 262 -20.96 -15.76 -11.42
CA ALA A 262 -19.88 -16.46 -10.74
C ALA A 262 -19.08 -15.53 -9.83
N ALA A 263 -18.45 -16.10 -8.80
CA ALA A 263 -17.54 -15.40 -7.91
C ALA A 263 -16.30 -14.89 -8.67
N TRP A 264 -15.80 -13.73 -8.25
CA TRP A 264 -14.52 -13.22 -8.74
C TRP A 264 -13.38 -14.10 -8.24
N GLN A 265 -12.59 -14.66 -9.15
CA GLN A 265 -11.41 -15.45 -8.84
C GLN A 265 -10.18 -14.56 -8.78
N GLU A 266 -9.41 -14.68 -7.71
CA GLU A 266 -8.26 -13.83 -7.45
C GLU A 266 -7.11 -14.61 -6.80
N ASP A 267 -5.98 -14.69 -7.49
CA ASP A 267 -4.81 -15.45 -7.05
C ASP A 267 -3.67 -14.51 -6.59
N GLU A 268 -3.63 -13.27 -7.09
CA GLU A 268 -2.56 -12.31 -6.83
C GLU A 268 -2.64 -11.64 -5.47
N TYR A 269 -3.75 -11.78 -4.76
CA TYR A 269 -3.96 -11.19 -3.43
C TYR A 269 -4.02 -12.19 -2.29
N SER A 270 -3.71 -13.46 -2.54
CA SER A 270 -3.70 -14.53 -1.54
C SER A 270 -2.83 -14.20 -0.32
N ALA A 271 -3.36 -14.57 0.86
CA ALA A 271 -2.70 -14.39 2.15
C ALA A 271 -1.55 -15.38 2.40
N ALA A 272 -1.43 -16.45 1.60
CA ALA A 272 -0.39 -17.47 1.80
C ALA A 272 1.03 -16.89 1.81
N ARG A 273 1.26 -15.79 1.09
CA ARG A 273 2.56 -15.08 1.04
C ARG A 273 3.04 -14.50 2.38
N TYR A 274 2.12 -14.31 3.33
CA TYR A 274 2.46 -13.66 4.60
C TYR A 274 3.08 -14.62 5.60
N PHE A 275 2.93 -15.93 5.37
CA PHE A 275 3.26 -16.95 6.34
C PHE A 275 4.50 -17.73 5.91
N ASP A 276 5.40 -17.95 6.86
CA ASP A 276 6.58 -18.78 6.71
C ASP A 276 6.78 -19.49 8.04
N GLU A 277 7.10 -20.78 8.00
CA GLU A 277 7.40 -21.52 9.23
C GLU A 277 8.77 -21.16 9.79
N VAL A 278 9.67 -20.62 8.96
CA VAL A 278 11.03 -20.28 9.38
C VAL A 278 11.12 -18.78 9.64
N SER A 279 11.48 -18.42 10.86
CA SER A 279 11.70 -17.05 11.27
C SER A 279 12.92 -16.43 10.55
N PRO A 280 13.08 -15.09 10.56
CA PRO A 280 14.29 -14.46 10.04
C PRO A 280 15.60 -14.91 10.74
N SER A 281 15.54 -15.50 11.95
CA SER A 281 16.71 -16.08 12.62
C SER A 281 17.03 -17.51 12.19
N GLY A 282 16.17 -18.16 11.39
CA GLY A 282 16.31 -19.56 10.98
C GLY A 282 15.63 -20.57 11.91
N GLU A 283 14.93 -20.10 12.94
CA GLU A 283 14.17 -20.97 13.84
C GLU A 283 12.85 -21.39 13.20
N THR A 284 12.52 -22.68 13.31
CA THR A 284 11.24 -23.22 12.84
C THR A 284 10.16 -22.99 13.89
N GLN A 285 9.01 -22.47 13.47
CA GLN A 285 7.84 -22.17 14.28
C GLN A 285 6.65 -23.02 13.81
N PRO A 286 6.51 -24.26 14.33
CA PRO A 286 5.44 -25.15 13.93
C PRO A 286 4.07 -24.52 14.15
N GLY A 287 3.17 -24.68 13.17
CA GLY A 287 1.78 -24.26 13.29
C GLY A 287 1.46 -22.87 12.73
N VAL A 288 2.44 -22.04 12.36
CA VAL A 288 2.18 -20.74 11.69
C VAL A 288 1.42 -20.95 10.36
N LEU A 289 1.70 -22.04 9.66
CA LEU A 289 1.11 -22.34 8.35
C LEU A 289 -0.41 -22.65 8.42
N SER A 290 -0.95 -23.07 9.56
CA SER A 290 -2.41 -23.29 9.68
C SER A 290 -3.18 -21.97 9.62
N SER A 291 -2.56 -20.85 9.99
CA SER A 291 -3.15 -19.51 9.90
C SER A 291 -3.31 -19.02 8.45
N ILE A 292 -2.75 -19.72 7.46
CA ILE A 292 -2.98 -19.40 6.04
C ILE A 292 -4.48 -19.48 5.71
N PHE A 293 -5.19 -20.49 6.20
CA PHE A 293 -6.61 -20.68 5.91
C PHE A 293 -7.46 -19.52 6.45
N ASP A 294 -7.27 -19.15 7.71
CA ASP A 294 -7.92 -17.97 8.32
C ASP A 294 -7.55 -16.68 7.56
N GLY A 295 -6.29 -16.58 7.12
CA GLY A 295 -5.81 -15.47 6.30
C GLY A 295 -6.52 -15.37 4.94
N GLN A 296 -6.75 -16.50 4.26
CA GLN A 296 -7.47 -16.57 2.99
C GLN A 296 -8.93 -16.16 3.16
N GLU A 297 -9.63 -16.70 4.16
CA GLU A 297 -11.01 -16.31 4.45
C GLU A 297 -11.13 -14.81 4.76
N ARG A 298 -10.21 -14.29 5.59
CA ARG A 298 -10.16 -12.85 5.90
C ARG A 298 -9.97 -12.03 4.62
N ARG A 299 -9.05 -12.43 3.76
CA ARG A 299 -8.74 -11.71 2.52
C ARG A 299 -9.91 -11.72 1.54
N ALA A 300 -10.57 -12.88 1.37
CA ALA A 300 -11.78 -12.99 0.55
C ALA A 300 -12.88 -12.06 1.06
N ARG A 301 -13.10 -12.00 2.40
CA ARG A 301 -14.09 -11.10 3.02
C ARG A 301 -13.79 -9.62 2.80
N ILE A 302 -12.53 -9.22 2.92
CA ILE A 302 -12.08 -7.85 2.65
C ILE A 302 -12.40 -7.48 1.20
N LEU A 303 -12.03 -8.34 0.25
CA LEU A 303 -12.25 -8.10 -1.18
C LEU A 303 -13.73 -8.07 -1.55
N ALA A 304 -14.54 -8.99 -1.02
CA ALA A 304 -15.98 -9.00 -1.23
C ALA A 304 -16.65 -7.72 -0.68
N THR A 305 -16.25 -7.30 0.52
CA THR A 305 -16.74 -6.06 1.15
C THR A 305 -16.31 -4.83 0.34
N ALA A 306 -15.05 -4.77 -0.10
CA ALA A 306 -14.53 -3.67 -0.91
C ALA A 306 -15.26 -3.58 -2.26
N ALA A 307 -15.48 -4.70 -2.94
CA ALA A 307 -16.21 -4.73 -4.21
C ALA A 307 -17.67 -4.27 -4.07
N ALA A 308 -18.31 -4.59 -2.95
CA ALA A 308 -19.68 -4.15 -2.64
C ALA A 308 -19.75 -2.71 -2.13
N SER A 309 -18.64 -2.15 -1.65
CA SER A 309 -18.61 -0.86 -0.94
C SER A 309 -19.22 0.27 -1.75
N GLY A 310 -19.06 0.25 -3.09
CA GLY A 310 -19.57 1.23 -4.05
C GLY A 310 -20.92 0.89 -4.71
N SER A 311 -21.54 -0.24 -4.33
CA SER A 311 -22.74 -0.75 -5.00
C SER A 311 -23.99 0.12 -4.82
N VAL A 312 -24.08 0.84 -3.70
CA VAL A 312 -25.18 1.75 -3.38
C VAL A 312 -24.63 3.13 -3.00
N ARG A 313 -25.10 4.17 -3.70
CA ARG A 313 -24.71 5.56 -3.47
C ARG A 313 -25.89 6.51 -3.57
N ALA A 314 -25.99 7.45 -2.64
CA ALA A 314 -26.81 8.63 -2.82
C ALA A 314 -25.92 9.82 -3.17
N ARG A 315 -26.34 10.64 -4.13
CA ARG A 315 -25.76 11.95 -4.42
C ARG A 315 -26.75 13.02 -3.97
N ALA A 316 -26.28 13.96 -3.16
CA ALA A 316 -27.12 15.01 -2.60
C ALA A 316 -26.50 16.39 -2.84
N VAL A 317 -27.35 17.40 -3.02
CA VAL A 317 -26.94 18.81 -3.13
C VAL A 317 -27.70 19.65 -2.12
N GLY A 318 -26.99 20.51 -1.41
CA GLY A 318 -27.56 21.34 -0.35
C GLY A 318 -26.56 22.33 0.25
N ASN A 319 -26.99 23.08 1.26
CA ASN A 319 -26.15 24.04 2.00
C ASN A 319 -25.53 23.42 3.28
N CYS A 320 -25.45 22.10 3.37
CA CYS A 320 -25.01 21.31 4.53
C CYS A 320 -23.49 21.26 4.71
N CYS A 321 -22.83 22.41 4.75
CA CYS A 321 -21.37 22.49 4.67
C CYS A 321 -20.63 22.14 5.96
N GLN A 322 -21.36 21.68 6.98
CA GLN A 322 -20.81 21.09 8.19
C GLN A 322 -20.42 19.63 7.95
N LEU A 323 -20.93 19.01 6.88
CA LEU A 323 -20.75 17.58 6.63
C LEU A 323 -19.31 17.25 6.26
N MET A 324 -18.74 16.29 6.98
CA MET A 324 -17.35 15.86 6.83
C MET A 324 -17.30 14.39 6.41
N THR A 325 -16.33 14.03 5.59
CA THR A 325 -16.14 12.62 5.23
C THR A 325 -15.84 11.75 6.47
N GLY A 326 -16.31 10.50 6.46
CA GLY A 326 -16.17 9.60 7.61
C GLY A 326 -17.12 9.89 8.78
N HIS A 327 -18.07 10.82 8.62
CA HIS A 327 -19.10 11.11 9.61
C HIS A 327 -20.48 10.69 9.11
N ALA A 328 -21.37 10.38 10.05
CA ALA A 328 -22.73 9.94 9.76
C ALA A 328 -23.76 10.97 10.20
N PHE A 329 -24.92 10.97 9.55
CA PHE A 329 -26.07 11.80 9.90
C PHE A 329 -27.39 11.05 9.64
N SER A 330 -28.50 11.59 10.14
CA SER A 330 -29.86 11.11 9.86
C SER A 330 -30.54 12.01 8.84
N LEU A 331 -30.94 11.45 7.70
CA LEU A 331 -31.80 12.13 6.74
C LEU A 331 -33.26 12.03 7.19
N ILE A 332 -33.97 13.15 7.17
CA ILE A 332 -35.41 13.22 7.45
C ILE A 332 -36.15 13.94 6.32
N GLY A 333 -37.44 13.64 6.13
CA GLY A 333 -38.29 14.29 5.13
C GLY A 333 -38.21 13.69 3.72
N HIS A 334 -37.29 12.77 3.46
CA HIS A 334 -37.26 12.04 2.18
C HIS A 334 -38.30 10.89 2.19
N PRO A 335 -39.15 10.75 1.16
CA PRO A 335 -40.28 9.80 1.17
C PRO A 335 -39.92 8.35 1.51
N ASN A 336 -38.81 7.83 0.95
CA ASN A 336 -38.43 6.41 1.08
C ASN A 336 -36.99 6.18 1.56
N GLN A 337 -36.21 7.23 1.84
CA GLN A 337 -34.75 7.12 2.06
C GLN A 337 -34.32 7.88 3.31
N SER A 338 -35.29 8.20 4.17
CA SER A 338 -35.01 8.69 5.51
C SER A 338 -34.25 7.61 6.29
N GLY A 339 -33.34 8.02 7.18
CA GLY A 339 -32.48 7.09 7.90
C GLY A 339 -31.01 7.51 7.90
N LYS A 340 -30.12 6.58 8.27
CA LYS A 340 -28.71 6.89 8.55
C LYS A 340 -27.81 6.74 7.33
N TRP A 341 -27.07 7.80 7.04
CA TRP A 341 -26.15 7.89 5.91
C TRP A 341 -24.74 8.26 6.37
N LEU A 342 -23.74 7.69 5.71
CA LEU A 342 -22.32 8.00 5.87
C LEU A 342 -21.88 8.93 4.74
N VAL A 343 -21.16 10.01 5.07
CA VAL A 343 -20.55 10.89 4.07
C VAL A 343 -19.28 10.25 3.54
N VAL A 344 -19.29 9.88 2.25
CA VAL A 344 -18.17 9.24 1.55
C VAL A 344 -17.32 10.26 0.82
N ALA A 345 -17.93 11.26 0.18
CA ALA A 345 -17.21 12.36 -0.43
C ALA A 345 -18.00 13.66 -0.32
N GLY A 346 -17.30 14.78 -0.30
CA GLY A 346 -17.90 16.11 -0.33
C GLY A 346 -17.11 17.01 -1.25
N ARG A 347 -17.81 17.75 -2.12
CA ARG A 347 -17.27 18.87 -2.87
C ARG A 347 -17.92 20.15 -2.35
N HIS A 348 -17.11 21.03 -1.79
CA HIS A 348 -17.51 22.26 -1.11
C HIS A 348 -17.30 23.46 -2.03
N GLU A 349 -18.29 24.34 -2.10
CA GLU A 349 -18.18 25.67 -2.68
C GLU A 349 -18.77 26.70 -1.71
N ILE A 350 -17.90 27.52 -1.14
CA ILE A 350 -18.19 28.49 -0.09
C ILE A 350 -17.72 29.85 -0.56
N SER A 351 -18.57 30.86 -0.48
CA SER A 351 -18.22 32.24 -0.82
C SER A 351 -18.82 33.23 0.16
N VAL A 352 -18.05 34.24 0.53
CA VAL A 352 -18.53 35.38 1.33
C VAL A 352 -19.38 36.29 0.44
N GLN A 353 -20.57 36.65 0.91
CA GLN A 353 -21.45 37.63 0.27
C GLN A 353 -21.34 38.97 0.98
N GLY A 354 -20.84 39.98 0.27
CA GLY A 354 -20.62 41.33 0.80
C GLY A 354 -19.13 41.67 0.92
N ARG A 355 -18.82 42.81 1.55
CA ARG A 355 -17.45 43.31 1.66
C ARG A 355 -16.99 43.28 3.13
N SER A 356 -16.61 42.11 3.60
CA SER A 356 -16.22 41.91 5.02
C SER A 356 -15.04 42.80 5.43
N TRP A 357 -14.13 43.09 4.50
CA TRP A 357 -12.94 43.92 4.71
C TRP A 357 -13.23 45.42 4.92
N VAL A 358 -14.47 45.89 4.71
CA VAL A 358 -14.89 47.26 5.09
C VAL A 358 -15.71 47.30 6.38
N GLY A 359 -15.80 46.18 7.10
CA GLY A 359 -16.57 46.07 8.35
C GLY A 359 -18.06 45.79 8.15
N GLU A 360 -18.52 45.49 6.92
CA GLU A 360 -19.88 45.01 6.68
C GLU A 360 -20.07 43.60 7.24
N THR A 361 -21.18 43.35 7.94
CA THR A 361 -21.59 41.99 8.29
C THR A 361 -21.95 41.25 7.01
N CYS A 362 -21.24 40.16 6.74
CA CYS A 362 -21.38 39.39 5.51
C CYS A 362 -22.05 38.05 5.77
N ASP A 363 -22.89 37.62 4.83
CA ASP A 363 -23.45 36.28 4.82
C ASP A 363 -22.51 35.30 4.10
N VAL A 364 -22.63 34.01 4.38
CA VAL A 364 -21.92 32.97 3.64
C VAL A 364 -22.89 32.22 2.74
N ARG A 365 -22.59 32.18 1.45
CA ARG A 365 -23.24 31.22 0.54
C ARG A 365 -22.45 29.94 0.58
N CYS A 366 -23.15 28.83 0.80
CA CYS A 366 -22.54 27.53 0.76
C CYS A 366 -23.33 26.53 -0.07
N GLU A 367 -22.61 25.75 -0.87
CA GLU A 367 -23.12 24.64 -1.64
C GLU A 367 -22.20 23.43 -1.46
N LEU A 368 -22.79 22.29 -1.12
CA LEU A 368 -22.14 21.01 -0.96
C LEU A 368 -22.76 20.02 -1.94
N GLN A 369 -21.92 19.39 -2.76
CA GLN A 369 -22.26 18.17 -3.48
C GLN A 369 -21.69 16.98 -2.72
N ALA A 370 -22.54 16.17 -2.11
CA ALA A 370 -22.14 15.04 -1.29
C ALA A 370 -22.40 13.70 -2.01
N GLU A 371 -21.45 12.78 -1.86
CA GLU A 371 -21.64 11.35 -2.13
C GLU A 371 -21.78 10.62 -0.79
N LEU A 372 -22.85 9.85 -0.66
CA LEU A 372 -23.28 9.22 0.58
C LEU A 372 -23.42 7.71 0.38
N ALA A 373 -23.07 6.95 1.41
CA ALA A 373 -23.30 5.51 1.47
C ALA A 373 -24.25 5.18 2.61
N PRO A 374 -25.02 4.08 2.50
CA PRO A 374 -25.78 3.61 3.65
C PRO A 374 -24.84 3.21 4.80
N LEU A 375 -25.19 3.58 6.03
CA LEU A 375 -24.28 3.42 7.18
C LEU A 375 -23.87 1.96 7.44
N ALA A 376 -24.76 1.00 7.16
CA ALA A 376 -24.52 -0.43 7.34
C ALA A 376 -23.57 -1.02 6.28
N LEU A 377 -23.35 -0.33 5.15
CA LEU A 377 -22.45 -0.77 4.11
C LEU A 377 -21.02 -0.32 4.44
N VAL A 378 -20.21 -1.25 4.95
CA VAL A 378 -18.80 -0.99 5.28
C VAL A 378 -18.05 -0.50 4.04
N GLN A 379 -17.25 0.56 4.21
CA GLN A 379 -16.48 1.17 3.15
C GLN A 379 -15.03 0.69 3.21
N ALA A 380 -14.55 0.09 2.13
CA ALA A 380 -13.16 -0.35 1.99
C ALA A 380 -12.62 0.05 0.60
N PRO A 381 -11.31 0.29 0.45
CA PRO A 381 -10.75 0.75 -0.82
C PRO A 381 -11.00 -0.23 -1.98
N TRP A 382 -11.62 0.26 -3.06
CA TRP A 382 -11.90 -0.50 -4.28
C TRP A 382 -11.71 0.35 -5.54
N PRO A 383 -11.14 -0.19 -6.64
CA PRO A 383 -10.50 -1.51 -6.74
C PRO A 383 -9.24 -1.61 -5.87
N PRO A 384 -8.73 -2.84 -5.59
CA PRO A 384 -7.49 -2.98 -4.86
C PRO A 384 -6.36 -2.24 -5.55
N ARG A 385 -5.49 -1.59 -4.78
CA ARG A 385 -4.35 -0.85 -5.35
C ARG A 385 -3.39 -1.83 -6.02
N PRO A 386 -2.92 -1.55 -7.26
CA PRO A 386 -2.00 -2.43 -7.95
C PRO A 386 -0.74 -2.68 -7.13
N ARG A 387 -0.26 -3.93 -7.11
CA ARG A 387 1.02 -4.27 -6.50
C ARG A 387 2.17 -3.88 -7.45
N PRO A 388 3.31 -3.39 -6.92
CA PRO A 388 4.50 -3.19 -7.74
C PRO A 388 4.97 -4.53 -8.32
N ARG A 389 5.55 -4.50 -9.52
CA ARG A 389 6.14 -5.68 -10.15
C ARG A 389 7.61 -5.47 -10.49
N VAL A 390 8.40 -6.52 -10.36
CA VAL A 390 9.75 -6.62 -10.90
C VAL A 390 9.64 -7.13 -12.34
N GLY A 391 9.99 -6.28 -13.31
CA GLY A 391 9.88 -6.61 -14.73
C GLY A 391 10.94 -7.58 -15.27
N GLY A 392 11.79 -8.15 -14.43
CA GLY A 392 12.90 -9.00 -14.84
C GLY A 392 13.63 -9.63 -13.66
N LEU A 393 14.88 -10.03 -13.90
CA LEU A 393 15.76 -10.60 -12.89
C LEU A 393 16.51 -9.50 -12.14
N LEU A 394 16.79 -9.74 -10.87
CA LEU A 394 17.73 -8.93 -10.09
C LEU A 394 18.89 -9.82 -9.64
N THR A 395 20.04 -9.23 -9.35
CA THR A 395 21.07 -9.94 -8.58
C THR A 395 21.02 -9.53 -7.11
N ALA A 396 21.48 -10.42 -6.25
CA ALA A 396 21.56 -10.21 -4.82
C ALA A 396 22.79 -10.92 -4.25
N ILE A 397 23.23 -10.53 -3.05
CA ILE A 397 24.31 -11.21 -2.34
C ILE A 397 23.69 -12.10 -1.27
N VAL A 398 24.17 -13.33 -1.15
CA VAL A 398 23.81 -14.22 -0.04
C VAL A 398 24.38 -13.71 1.27
N ILE A 399 23.54 -13.59 2.29
CA ILE A 399 23.89 -13.09 3.63
C ILE A 399 23.65 -14.16 4.70
N GLY A 400 24.27 -13.98 5.85
CA GLY A 400 24.09 -14.81 7.03
C GLY A 400 24.73 -14.16 8.26
N PRO A 401 24.62 -14.78 9.44
CA PRO A 401 25.26 -14.29 10.65
C PRO A 401 26.78 -14.15 10.50
N GLU A 402 27.39 -13.25 11.27
CA GLU A 402 28.84 -13.04 11.22
C GLU A 402 29.62 -14.35 11.43
N ASN A 403 30.70 -14.50 10.67
CA ASN A 403 31.60 -15.66 10.68
C ASN A 403 30.98 -16.99 10.23
N ASN A 404 29.75 -17.01 9.70
CA ASN A 404 29.19 -18.19 9.07
C ASN A 404 29.40 -18.17 7.55
N GLU A 405 30.08 -19.19 7.03
CA GLU A 405 30.24 -19.39 5.59
C GLU A 405 28.94 -19.90 4.93
N MET A 406 28.11 -20.62 5.69
CA MET A 406 26.85 -21.20 5.22
C MET A 406 25.73 -20.88 6.21
N PHE A 407 24.58 -20.45 5.68
CA PHE A 407 23.38 -20.18 6.46
C PHE A 407 22.14 -20.59 5.65
N ILE A 408 21.67 -21.82 5.94
CA ILE A 408 20.67 -22.52 5.14
C ILE A 408 19.58 -23.06 6.08
N ASP A 409 18.31 -22.92 5.70
CA ASP A 409 17.18 -23.44 6.48
C ASP A 409 16.87 -24.92 6.16
N PRO A 410 15.96 -25.59 6.91
CA PRO A 410 15.57 -26.98 6.64
C PRO A 410 15.02 -27.26 5.24
N ASN A 411 14.59 -26.22 4.50
CA ASN A 411 14.05 -26.32 3.15
C ASN A 411 15.11 -26.03 2.06
N GLY A 412 16.38 -25.82 2.42
CA GLY A 412 17.43 -25.47 1.45
C GLY A 412 17.35 -24.02 0.95
N ARG A 413 16.78 -23.11 1.74
CA ARG A 413 16.69 -21.69 1.42
C ARG A 413 17.88 -20.95 2.00
N VAL A 414 18.23 -19.82 1.39
CA VAL A 414 19.28 -18.90 1.88
C VAL A 414 18.72 -17.50 2.03
N GLN A 415 19.34 -16.66 2.86
CA GLN A 415 18.99 -15.26 2.93
C GLN A 415 19.78 -14.44 1.92
N VAL A 416 19.14 -13.43 1.33
CA VAL A 416 19.78 -12.55 0.33
C VAL A 416 19.56 -11.09 0.63
N ARG A 417 20.56 -10.25 0.33
CA ARG A 417 20.42 -8.80 0.35
C ARG A 417 20.43 -8.27 -1.08
N PHE A 418 19.39 -7.53 -1.43
CA PHE A 418 19.31 -6.84 -2.71
C PHE A 418 20.12 -5.54 -2.68
N TRP A 419 20.64 -5.12 -3.83
CA TRP A 419 21.44 -3.88 -3.94
C TRP A 419 20.69 -2.58 -3.64
N TRP A 420 19.35 -2.61 -3.74
CA TRP A 420 18.51 -1.47 -3.42
C TRP A 420 18.10 -1.42 -1.95
N ASP A 421 18.39 -2.47 -1.19
CA ASP A 421 18.10 -2.53 0.24
C ASP A 421 19.11 -1.66 0.99
N ARG A 422 18.61 -0.60 1.63
CA ARG A 422 19.43 0.46 2.25
C ARG A 422 19.54 0.32 3.77
N ASP A 423 18.72 -0.53 4.36
CA ASP A 423 18.80 -0.77 5.80
C ASP A 423 19.93 -1.75 6.07
N ASP A 424 20.84 -1.40 6.99
CA ASP A 424 21.95 -2.27 7.44
C ASP A 424 21.46 -3.45 8.31
N ASN A 425 20.19 -3.85 8.17
CA ASN A 425 19.63 -4.98 8.90
C ASN A 425 20.36 -6.27 8.50
N THR A 426 20.76 -7.06 9.50
CA THR A 426 21.49 -8.32 9.32
C THR A 426 20.62 -9.48 8.84
N SER A 427 19.31 -9.28 8.71
CA SER A 427 18.34 -10.30 8.32
C SER A 427 17.53 -9.88 7.09
N SER A 428 17.35 -10.80 6.14
CA SER A 428 16.44 -10.65 5.00
C SER A 428 15.46 -11.83 4.93
N CYS A 429 14.74 -12.01 3.82
CA CYS A 429 13.88 -13.18 3.62
C CYS A 429 14.65 -14.43 3.23
N TRP A 430 14.08 -15.58 3.60
CA TRP A 430 14.49 -16.88 3.09
C TRP A 430 14.02 -17.06 1.66
N VAL A 431 14.97 -17.28 0.75
CA VAL A 431 14.72 -17.43 -0.68
C VAL A 431 15.07 -18.85 -1.12
N ARG A 432 14.14 -19.50 -1.81
CA ARG A 432 14.35 -20.83 -2.39
C ARG A 432 15.40 -20.79 -3.48
N VAL A 433 16.23 -21.83 -3.53
CA VAL A 433 17.27 -22.00 -4.55
C VAL A 433 16.85 -23.08 -5.53
N ALA A 434 16.72 -22.72 -6.80
CA ALA A 434 16.50 -23.69 -7.87
C ALA A 434 17.67 -24.66 -7.96
N GLN A 435 17.37 -25.95 -7.93
CA GLN A 435 18.35 -27.02 -8.09
C GLN A 435 18.30 -27.57 -9.51
N VAL A 436 19.42 -28.13 -9.98
CA VAL A 436 19.50 -28.78 -11.31
C VAL A 436 18.52 -29.94 -11.42
N TRP A 437 18.33 -30.69 -10.33
CA TRP A 437 17.40 -31.81 -10.25
C TRP A 437 16.93 -32.00 -8.80
N ALA A 438 15.63 -32.00 -8.55
CA ALA A 438 15.07 -32.15 -7.19
C ALA A 438 13.90 -33.15 -7.19
N GLY A 439 14.07 -34.25 -6.44
CA GLY A 439 13.06 -35.27 -6.18
C GLY A 439 12.82 -35.47 -4.69
N ASN A 440 11.91 -36.39 -4.35
CA ASN A 440 11.57 -36.68 -2.95
C ASN A 440 12.72 -37.41 -2.23
N SER A 441 13.57 -36.64 -1.54
CA SER A 441 14.79 -37.12 -0.87
C SER A 441 15.89 -37.65 -1.80
N TRP A 442 15.95 -37.16 -3.04
CA TRP A 442 17.01 -37.46 -4.01
C TRP A 442 17.17 -36.33 -5.02
N GLY A 443 18.35 -36.15 -5.62
CA GLY A 443 18.62 -35.07 -6.59
C GLY A 443 20.01 -34.46 -6.44
N ALA A 444 20.19 -33.28 -7.02
CA ALA A 444 21.39 -32.45 -6.89
C ALA A 444 21.19 -31.38 -5.79
N CYS A 445 22.24 -31.11 -5.03
CA CYS A 445 22.23 -30.13 -3.94
C CYS A 445 23.45 -29.21 -4.04
N PHE A 446 23.25 -27.99 -4.54
CA PHE A 446 24.25 -26.93 -4.57
C PHE A 446 23.71 -25.69 -3.87
N TRP A 447 24.26 -25.39 -2.70
CA TRP A 447 23.82 -24.27 -1.87
C TRP A 447 24.79 -23.09 -2.02
N PRO A 448 24.31 -21.90 -2.43
CA PRO A 448 25.10 -20.67 -2.39
C PRO A 448 25.62 -20.37 -0.97
N ARG A 449 26.90 -19.98 -0.86
CA ARG A 449 27.52 -19.60 0.41
C ARG A 449 27.39 -18.10 0.65
N VAL A 450 27.57 -17.67 1.89
CA VAL A 450 27.55 -16.25 2.26
C VAL A 450 28.60 -15.50 1.43
N GLY A 451 28.18 -14.39 0.82
CA GLY A 451 29.01 -13.59 -0.09
C GLY A 451 28.94 -14.00 -1.57
N HIS A 452 28.26 -15.10 -1.92
CA HIS A 452 28.01 -15.43 -3.32
C HIS A 452 26.98 -14.47 -3.93
N GLU A 453 27.18 -14.14 -5.21
CA GLU A 453 26.19 -13.39 -5.99
C GLU A 453 25.25 -14.36 -6.69
N VAL A 454 23.94 -14.10 -6.53
CA VAL A 454 22.87 -14.95 -7.05
C VAL A 454 21.93 -14.15 -7.95
N VAL A 455 21.34 -14.84 -8.91
CA VAL A 455 20.29 -14.33 -9.80
C VAL A 455 18.93 -14.69 -9.22
N VAL A 456 18.10 -13.68 -9.00
CA VAL A 456 16.80 -13.79 -8.36
C VAL A 456 15.70 -13.43 -9.36
N ALA A 457 14.81 -14.38 -9.61
CA ALA A 457 13.53 -14.21 -10.28
C ALA A 457 12.42 -13.95 -9.25
N PHE A 458 11.26 -13.49 -9.72
CA PHE A 458 10.11 -13.17 -8.87
C PHE A 458 8.87 -13.83 -9.44
N GLU A 459 8.16 -14.66 -8.66
CA GLU A 459 6.95 -15.34 -9.11
C GLU A 459 5.89 -14.31 -9.54
N ASN A 460 5.44 -14.38 -10.81
CA ASN A 460 4.55 -13.38 -11.43
C ASN A 460 5.05 -11.92 -11.32
N GLY A 461 6.35 -11.73 -11.10
CA GLY A 461 6.96 -10.43 -10.85
C GLY A 461 6.67 -9.85 -9.47
N ASP A 462 6.08 -10.58 -8.51
CA ASP A 462 5.78 -10.08 -7.16
C ASP A 462 7.10 -9.91 -6.36
N PRO A 463 7.47 -8.69 -5.93
CA PRO A 463 8.67 -8.45 -5.13
C PRO A 463 8.69 -9.25 -3.82
N ASP A 464 7.52 -9.69 -3.33
CA ASP A 464 7.40 -10.49 -2.11
C ASP A 464 7.62 -12.00 -2.33
N ARG A 465 7.84 -12.44 -3.58
CA ARG A 465 8.06 -13.86 -3.94
C ARG A 465 9.35 -14.08 -4.73
N PRO A 466 10.52 -13.83 -4.13
CA PRO A 466 11.80 -14.09 -4.77
C PRO A 466 12.09 -15.60 -4.89
N LEU A 467 12.81 -15.97 -5.95
CA LEU A 467 13.33 -17.31 -6.22
C LEU A 467 14.73 -17.20 -6.83
N ILE A 468 15.74 -17.83 -6.24
CA ILE A 468 17.08 -17.88 -6.82
C ILE A 468 17.07 -18.90 -7.96
N VAL A 469 17.47 -18.47 -9.15
CA VAL A 469 17.49 -19.28 -10.38
C VAL A 469 18.91 -19.56 -10.90
N GLY A 470 19.93 -18.97 -10.28
CA GLY A 470 21.32 -19.21 -10.64
C GLY A 470 22.29 -18.40 -9.80
N SER A 471 23.59 -18.57 -10.09
CA SER A 471 24.69 -17.89 -9.43
C SER A 471 25.64 -17.29 -10.46
N LEU A 472 26.34 -16.22 -10.10
CA LEU A 472 27.28 -15.51 -10.97
C LEU A 472 28.67 -15.42 -10.33
N TYR A 473 29.70 -15.52 -11.18
CA TYR A 473 31.04 -15.10 -10.82
C TYR A 473 31.16 -13.57 -10.94
N ASN A 474 32.04 -12.96 -10.16
CA ASN A 474 32.32 -11.53 -10.16
C ASN A 474 33.78 -11.25 -9.76
N SER A 475 34.14 -9.98 -9.57
CA SER A 475 35.51 -9.56 -9.23
C SER A 475 36.03 -10.11 -7.89
N LYS A 476 35.13 -10.49 -6.97
CA LYS A 476 35.49 -11.10 -5.68
C LYS A 476 35.44 -12.62 -5.74
N ASN A 477 34.43 -13.18 -6.43
CA ASN A 477 34.25 -14.60 -6.63
C ASN A 477 34.58 -14.94 -8.09
N ALA A 478 35.85 -15.16 -8.38
CA ALA A 478 36.31 -15.47 -9.73
C ALA A 478 35.95 -16.91 -10.16
N PRO A 479 35.86 -17.18 -11.48
CA PRO A 479 35.77 -18.55 -11.99
C PRO A 479 36.89 -19.45 -11.45
N PRO A 480 36.65 -20.77 -11.27
CA PRO A 480 37.58 -21.70 -10.63
C PRO A 480 38.88 -21.94 -11.42
N TYR A 481 38.93 -21.53 -12.69
CA TYR A 481 40.08 -21.66 -13.58
C TYR A 481 40.36 -20.33 -14.25
N THR A 482 41.62 -20.08 -14.60
CA THR A 482 42.03 -18.87 -15.31
C THR A 482 41.44 -18.87 -16.71
N LEU A 483 40.69 -17.82 -17.03
CA LEU A 483 40.07 -17.60 -18.33
C LEU A 483 40.71 -16.38 -19.01
N PRO A 484 40.90 -16.42 -20.35
CA PRO A 484 40.35 -17.40 -21.30
C PRO A 484 41.21 -18.66 -21.55
N GLU A 485 42.37 -18.79 -20.90
CA GLU A 485 43.35 -19.85 -21.21
C GLU A 485 42.77 -21.27 -21.08
N ASN A 486 41.91 -21.50 -20.09
CA ASN A 486 41.32 -22.81 -19.80
C ASN A 486 39.85 -22.94 -20.26
N GLN A 487 39.45 -22.26 -21.33
CA GLN A 487 38.05 -22.23 -21.81
C GLN A 487 37.49 -23.60 -22.27
N PHE A 488 38.36 -24.59 -22.51
CA PHE A 488 38.00 -25.96 -22.89
C PHE A 488 37.72 -26.87 -21.68
N ILE A 489 37.79 -26.33 -20.46
CA ILE A 489 37.53 -27.07 -19.23
C ILE A 489 36.07 -26.93 -18.81
N ALA A 490 35.40 -28.05 -18.54
CA ALA A 490 34.08 -28.11 -17.95
C ALA A 490 34.10 -28.99 -16.68
N GLY A 491 33.34 -28.62 -15.65
CA GLY A 491 33.29 -29.45 -14.44
C GLY A 491 32.73 -28.77 -13.20
N TRP A 492 32.89 -29.47 -12.08
CA TRP A 492 32.47 -29.06 -10.76
C TRP A 492 33.68 -29.01 -9.85
N LYS A 493 33.89 -27.88 -9.16
CA LYS A 493 34.92 -27.72 -8.14
C LYS A 493 34.26 -27.22 -6.86
N SER A 494 34.42 -27.96 -5.76
CA SER A 494 33.93 -27.55 -4.44
C SER A 494 35.00 -26.77 -3.66
N LEU A 495 34.73 -26.50 -2.40
CA LEU A 495 35.67 -25.88 -1.47
C LEU A 495 35.42 -26.44 -0.08
N THR A 496 36.45 -26.94 0.60
CA THR A 496 36.36 -27.32 2.01
C THR A 496 35.99 -26.09 2.84
N GLN A 497 35.09 -26.24 3.80
CA GLN A 497 34.66 -25.13 4.66
C GLN A 497 35.88 -24.50 5.36
N GLY A 498 36.05 -23.18 5.23
CA GLY A 498 37.20 -22.43 5.74
C GLY A 498 38.56 -22.78 5.08
N GLY A 499 38.57 -23.56 3.99
CA GLY A 499 39.78 -23.98 3.28
C GLY A 499 40.28 -22.99 2.23
N ASP A 500 41.47 -23.24 1.70
CA ASP A 500 42.05 -22.50 0.59
C ASP A 500 41.54 -23.04 -0.76
N PRO A 501 40.91 -22.24 -1.64
CA PRO A 501 40.43 -22.69 -2.95
C PRO A 501 41.49 -23.27 -3.89
N SER A 502 42.77 -23.01 -3.64
CA SER A 502 43.88 -23.58 -4.40
C SER A 502 44.32 -24.96 -3.91
N GLN A 503 43.96 -25.33 -2.67
CA GLN A 503 44.46 -26.56 -2.02
C GLN A 503 43.33 -27.50 -1.59
N ASN A 504 42.23 -26.96 -1.04
CA ASN A 504 41.25 -27.74 -0.29
C ASN A 504 39.92 -27.89 -1.03
N PHE A 505 39.80 -28.88 -1.92
CA PHE A 505 38.60 -29.05 -2.74
C PHE A 505 38.37 -30.48 -3.25
N HIS A 506 37.11 -30.78 -3.59
CA HIS A 506 36.78 -31.93 -4.45
C HIS A 506 36.50 -31.44 -5.87
N GLN A 507 36.79 -32.26 -6.88
CA GLN A 507 36.57 -31.88 -8.27
C GLN A 507 36.21 -33.08 -9.16
N ILE A 508 35.31 -32.83 -10.10
CA ILE A 508 35.14 -33.63 -11.31
C ILE A 508 35.31 -32.67 -12.49
N LEU A 509 36.29 -32.92 -13.33
CA LEU A 509 36.69 -32.06 -14.43
C LEU A 509 36.78 -32.87 -15.72
N MET A 510 36.40 -32.23 -16.82
CA MET A 510 36.55 -32.72 -18.19
C MET A 510 37.30 -31.63 -18.98
N SER A 511 38.38 -32.01 -19.62
CA SER A 511 39.11 -31.16 -20.57
C SER A 511 38.81 -31.64 -21.98
N ASP A 512 38.36 -30.73 -22.83
CA ASP A 512 38.13 -30.95 -24.26
C ASP A 512 39.28 -30.40 -25.13
N GLU A 513 40.47 -30.23 -24.54
CA GLU A 513 41.65 -29.83 -25.30
C GLU A 513 42.04 -30.94 -26.29
N LYS A 514 42.07 -30.59 -27.58
CA LYS A 514 42.33 -31.55 -28.64
C LYS A 514 43.69 -32.24 -28.49
N GLY A 515 43.67 -33.57 -28.36
CA GLY A 515 44.88 -34.39 -28.17
C GLY A 515 45.40 -34.42 -26.74
N ALA A 516 44.69 -33.80 -25.79
CA ALA A 516 44.95 -33.80 -24.36
C ALA A 516 43.65 -33.94 -23.55
N GLU A 517 42.63 -34.59 -24.12
CA GLU A 517 41.32 -34.77 -23.49
C GLU A 517 41.45 -35.62 -22.22
N VAL A 518 40.88 -35.15 -21.11
CA VAL A 518 41.01 -35.84 -19.82
C VAL A 518 39.78 -35.67 -18.94
N VAL A 519 39.37 -36.77 -18.29
CA VAL A 519 38.45 -36.72 -17.14
C VAL A 519 39.28 -36.86 -15.86
N HIS A 520 39.23 -35.84 -15.02
CA HIS A 520 39.96 -35.78 -13.75
C HIS A 520 38.98 -35.80 -12.58
N ILE A 521 39.17 -36.76 -11.66
CA ILE A 521 38.41 -36.85 -10.41
C ILE A 521 39.39 -36.68 -9.25
N HIS A 522 39.19 -35.63 -8.47
CA HIS A 522 40.02 -35.30 -7.31
C HIS A 522 39.18 -35.32 -6.03
N ALA A 523 39.71 -35.97 -5.00
CA ALA A 523 39.13 -35.99 -3.67
C ALA A 523 40.14 -35.46 -2.65
N GLU A 524 39.76 -34.38 -1.94
CA GLU A 524 40.58 -33.74 -0.92
C GLU A 524 41.06 -34.69 0.19
N SER A 525 40.18 -35.59 0.60
CA SER A 525 40.41 -36.49 1.72
C SER A 525 40.14 -37.93 1.28
N MET A 526 38.94 -38.44 1.52
CA MET A 526 38.58 -39.83 1.21
C MET A 526 37.78 -39.91 -0.10
N PHE A 527 38.12 -40.89 -0.95
CA PHE A 527 37.31 -41.30 -2.09
C PHE A 527 36.74 -42.70 -1.82
N ILE A 528 35.42 -42.81 -1.68
CA ILE A 528 34.72 -44.08 -1.47
C ILE A 528 33.87 -44.38 -2.70
N ALA A 529 34.10 -45.52 -3.34
CA ALA A 529 33.23 -46.05 -4.39
C ALA A 529 32.56 -47.33 -3.88
N HIS A 530 31.23 -47.37 -3.91
CA HIS A 530 30.43 -48.52 -3.50
C HIS A 530 29.64 -49.05 -4.70
N GLN A 531 29.76 -50.35 -4.96
CA GLN A 531 29.03 -51.05 -6.01
C GLN A 531 28.33 -52.26 -5.39
N GLU A 532 27.00 -52.25 -5.38
CA GLU A 532 26.18 -53.26 -4.69
C GLU A 532 26.12 -54.62 -5.42
N SER A 533 26.44 -54.66 -6.72
CA SER A 533 26.38 -55.88 -7.53
C SER A 533 27.75 -56.33 -8.03
N HIS A 534 28.04 -57.64 -7.93
CA HIS A 534 29.32 -58.25 -8.34
C HIS A 534 29.47 -58.52 -9.85
N GLN A 535 28.54 -58.07 -10.70
CA GLN A 535 28.68 -58.26 -12.14
C GLN A 535 29.46 -57.10 -12.76
N PHE A 536 30.76 -57.30 -12.97
CA PHE A 536 31.40 -56.74 -14.17
C PHE A 536 30.80 -57.46 -15.38
N THR A 537 29.62 -57.05 -15.82
CA THR A 537 29.28 -57.30 -17.21
C THR A 537 30.20 -56.40 -18.02
N LYS A 538 31.16 -57.00 -18.77
CA LYS A 538 31.46 -56.46 -20.10
C LYS A 538 30.12 -56.53 -20.85
N ARG A 539 29.21 -55.59 -20.61
CA ARG A 539 28.10 -55.38 -21.54
C ARG A 539 28.77 -55.09 -22.88
N PRO A 540 28.29 -55.67 -24.00
CA PRO A 540 28.74 -55.19 -25.29
C PRO A 540 28.59 -53.67 -25.25
N THR A 541 29.65 -52.95 -25.61
CA THR A 541 29.53 -51.54 -25.98
C THR A 541 28.33 -51.49 -26.91
N LEU A 542 27.23 -50.92 -26.42
CA LEU A 542 26.17 -50.57 -27.34
C LEU A 542 26.85 -49.48 -28.16
N ASP A 543 27.15 -49.76 -29.42
CA ASP A 543 27.57 -48.72 -30.36
C ASP A 543 26.37 -47.78 -30.49
N VAL A 544 26.33 -46.81 -29.57
CA VAL A 544 25.46 -45.66 -29.69
C VAL A 544 26.08 -44.86 -30.81
N ASN A 545 25.57 -45.06 -32.03
CA ASN A 545 25.88 -44.18 -33.14
C ASN A 545 25.41 -42.78 -32.76
N PHE A 546 26.35 -41.94 -32.35
CA PHE A 546 26.10 -40.51 -32.24
C PHE A 546 25.84 -40.00 -33.66
N GLN A 547 24.70 -39.34 -33.89
CA GLN A 547 24.54 -38.54 -35.09
C GLN A 547 25.35 -37.26 -34.90
N GLY A 548 26.49 -37.18 -35.59
CA GLY A 548 27.39 -36.03 -35.55
C GLY A 548 28.75 -36.39 -36.11
#